data_AF-A0AA85AZR1-F1
#
_entry.id   AF-A0AA85AZR1-F1
#
_cell.length_a   1.000
_cell.length_b   1.000
_cell.length_c   1.000
_cell.angle_alpha   90.00
_cell.angle_beta   90.00
_cell.angle_gamma   90.00
#
_symmetry.space_group_name_H-M   'P 1'
#
loop_
_entity.id
_entity.type
_entity.pdbx_description
1 polymer ?
#
loop_
_entity_poly.entity_id
_entity_poly.type
_entity_poly.pdbx_seq_one_letter_code
_entity_poly.pdbx_strand_id
1 'polypeptide(L)'
;MAEQVFYGELAILGLNGALAESGNTARHTSKISLFKRREANGVRPGPVNKVPKARNSVAVTNRNTPAISFTLSRNVTVVVEYVPDPKVDMFQIGRSTDNHIDFVVSEPKPSVSQNDQQHVNHNINNNNNNKQCKDNSKDPSRGNYESAVSRFACRIHIDRDPPYTARLYAAGFDASNNIF
;
A
#
# COMPACT_ATOMS: atom_id res chain seq x y z
N MET A 1 -8.49 -29.94 -14.60
CA MET A 1 -7.88 -28.80 -13.87
C MET A 1 -7.55 -27.77 -14.93
N ALA A 2 -8.19 -26.59 -14.91
CA ALA A 2 -7.87 -25.57 -15.91
C ALA A 2 -6.46 -25.04 -15.62
N GLU A 3 -5.62 -24.96 -16.65
CA GLU A 3 -4.27 -24.43 -16.53
C GLU A 3 -4.32 -22.97 -16.09
N GLN A 4 -3.57 -22.63 -15.03
CA GLN A 4 -3.53 -21.27 -14.51
C GLN A 4 -2.70 -20.40 -15.46
N VAL A 5 -3.33 -19.39 -16.07
CA VAL A 5 -2.65 -18.50 -17.00
C VAL A 5 -1.66 -17.61 -16.24
N PHE A 6 -0.38 -17.72 -16.56
CA PHE A 6 0.69 -16.86 -16.06
C PHE A 6 0.78 -15.58 -16.90
N TYR A 7 0.70 -14.41 -16.26
CA TYR A 7 0.82 -13.13 -16.95
C TYR A 7 2.26 -12.61 -17.00
N GLY A 8 3.04 -12.86 -15.96
CA GLY A 8 4.39 -12.30 -15.83
C GLY A 8 4.80 -12.12 -14.39
N GLU A 9 5.83 -11.31 -14.17
CA GLU A 9 6.50 -11.22 -12.87
C GLU A 9 7.07 -9.83 -12.60
N LEU A 10 7.05 -9.43 -11.34
CA LEU A 10 7.75 -8.24 -10.84
C LEU A 10 8.88 -8.65 -9.91
N ALA A 11 10.01 -7.96 -10.00
CA ALA A 11 11.17 -8.16 -9.13
C ALA A 11 11.74 -6.83 -8.62
N ILE A 12 12.23 -6.81 -7.39
CA ILE A 12 12.92 -5.68 -6.75
C ILE A 12 14.42 -5.82 -6.99
N LEU A 13 15.04 -4.85 -7.65
CA LEU A 13 16.46 -4.94 -8.07
C LEU A 13 17.47 -4.39 -7.05
N GLY A 14 17.03 -3.63 -6.04
CA GLY A 14 17.91 -2.71 -5.30
C GLY A 14 18.59 -3.22 -4.02
N LEU A 15 18.38 -4.48 -3.60
CA LEU A 15 18.77 -4.93 -2.26
C LEU A 15 19.97 -5.88 -2.19
N ASN A 16 20.65 -6.19 -3.31
CA ASN A 16 21.77 -7.16 -3.33
C ASN A 16 21.47 -8.47 -2.56
N GLY A 17 20.21 -8.91 -2.56
CA GLY A 17 19.77 -10.13 -1.85
C GLY A 17 19.42 -9.97 -0.36
N ALA A 18 19.59 -8.80 0.26
CA ALA A 18 19.21 -8.58 1.66
C ALA A 18 17.72 -8.24 1.79
N LEU A 19 16.88 -9.25 1.97
CA LEU A 19 15.51 -9.05 2.43
C LEU A 19 15.59 -8.49 3.87
N ALA A 20 15.05 -7.31 4.12
CA ALA A 20 14.98 -6.78 5.49
C ALA A 20 14.05 -7.69 6.29
N GLU A 21 14.62 -8.69 6.97
CA GLU A 21 13.88 -9.54 7.88
C GLU A 21 13.29 -8.70 9.01
N SER A 22 11.99 -8.47 8.94
CA SER A 22 11.20 -8.04 10.08
C SER A 22 9.73 -8.34 9.79
N GLY A 23 9.31 -9.56 10.13
CA GLY A 23 7.91 -9.92 10.23
C GLY A 23 7.47 -10.89 9.13
N ASN A 24 7.22 -12.13 9.54
CA ASN A 24 6.61 -13.20 8.77
C ASN A 24 5.35 -12.70 8.03
N THR A 25 5.50 -12.31 6.76
CA THR A 25 4.36 -12.05 5.89
C THR A 25 4.77 -12.43 4.48
N ALA A 26 4.09 -13.41 3.89
CA ALA A 26 4.34 -13.95 2.54
C ALA A 26 4.33 -12.91 1.39
N ARG A 27 4.10 -11.63 1.70
CA ARG A 27 4.00 -10.50 0.76
C ARG A 27 5.21 -9.55 0.76
N HIS A 28 6.15 -9.70 1.70
CA HIS A 28 7.42 -8.96 1.70
C HIS A 28 8.49 -9.78 0.99
N THR A 29 8.30 -10.02 -0.31
CA THR A 29 9.22 -10.81 -1.13
C THR A 29 10.01 -9.90 -2.07
N SER A 30 11.15 -10.37 -2.55
CA SER A 30 11.89 -9.67 -3.61
C SER A 30 11.24 -9.80 -4.99
N LYS A 31 10.21 -10.66 -5.12
CA LYS A 31 9.60 -11.04 -6.39
C LYS A 31 8.16 -11.53 -6.21
N ILE A 32 7.30 -11.24 -7.17
CA ILE A 32 5.92 -11.73 -7.22
C ILE A 32 5.55 -12.16 -8.65
N SER A 33 4.98 -13.36 -8.77
CA SER A 33 4.41 -13.88 -10.02
C SER A 33 2.94 -13.49 -10.12
N LEU A 34 2.53 -12.93 -11.26
CA LEU A 34 1.18 -12.49 -11.55
C LEU A 34 0.49 -13.55 -12.40
N PHE A 35 -0.68 -14.01 -11.94
CA PHE A 35 -1.50 -15.00 -12.63
C PHE A 35 -2.91 -14.48 -12.84
N LYS A 36 -3.58 -14.97 -13.87
CA LYS A 36 -5.01 -14.74 -14.09
C LYS A 36 -5.79 -15.09 -12.84
N ARG A 37 -6.54 -14.11 -12.32
CA ARG A 37 -7.38 -14.30 -11.14
C ARG A 37 -8.56 -15.21 -11.49
N ARG A 38 -9.08 -15.91 -10.48
CA ARG A 38 -10.30 -16.72 -10.64
C ARG A 38 -11.47 -15.87 -11.12
N GLU A 39 -11.64 -14.71 -10.50
CA GLU A 39 -12.66 -13.71 -10.83
C GLU A 39 -11.97 -12.39 -11.17
N ALA A 40 -12.49 -11.72 -12.20
CA ALA A 40 -11.99 -10.42 -12.62
C ALA A 40 -12.23 -9.38 -11.51
N ASN A 41 -11.21 -8.58 -11.22
CA ASN A 41 -11.27 -7.49 -10.24
C ASN A 41 -10.85 -6.14 -10.84
N GLY A 42 -10.67 -6.08 -12.16
CA GLY A 42 -10.35 -4.86 -12.88
C GLY A 42 -11.45 -3.83 -12.77
N VAL A 43 -11.08 -2.57 -13.02
CA VAL A 43 -12.01 -1.45 -13.03
C VAL A 43 -11.75 -0.56 -14.24
N ARG A 44 -12.78 0.17 -14.67
CA ARG A 44 -12.71 1.15 -15.76
C ARG A 44 -13.44 2.44 -15.41
N PRO A 45 -13.06 3.59 -16.01
CA PRO A 45 -13.76 4.84 -15.77
C PRO A 45 -15.26 4.73 -16.06
N GLY A 46 -16.07 5.25 -15.16
CA GLY A 46 -17.52 5.32 -15.23
C GLY A 46 -18.02 6.77 -15.13
N PRO A 47 -19.14 7.01 -14.42
CA PRO A 47 -19.72 8.35 -14.26
C PRO A 47 -18.74 9.38 -13.69
N VAL A 48 -18.87 10.63 -14.15
CA VAL A 48 -18.05 11.76 -13.71
C VAL A 48 -18.93 12.85 -13.11
N ASN A 49 -18.64 13.23 -11.88
CA ASN A 49 -19.40 14.23 -11.13
C ASN A 49 -18.51 15.37 -10.65
N LYS A 50 -18.99 16.61 -10.74
CA LYS A 50 -18.34 17.78 -10.13
C LYS A 50 -18.98 18.07 -8.79
N VAL A 51 -18.18 18.13 -7.74
CA VAL A 51 -18.63 18.41 -6.37
C VAL A 51 -17.74 19.47 -5.72
N PRO A 52 -18.22 20.20 -4.70
CA PRO A 52 -17.39 21.19 -4.02
C PRO A 52 -16.14 20.60 -3.35
N LYS A 53 -16.26 19.38 -2.80
CA LYS A 53 -15.19 18.60 -2.17
C LYS A 53 -15.44 17.12 -2.42
N ALA A 54 -14.38 16.31 -2.55
CA ALA A 54 -14.46 14.86 -2.76
C ALA A 54 -15.45 14.16 -1.82
N ARG A 55 -15.38 14.47 -0.52
CA ARG A 55 -16.24 13.89 0.53
C ARG A 55 -17.75 14.12 0.35
N ASN A 56 -18.14 15.06 -0.51
CA ASN A 56 -19.56 15.31 -0.82
C ASN A 56 -20.09 14.33 -1.88
N SER A 57 -19.21 13.56 -2.54
CA SER A 57 -19.60 12.55 -3.52
C SER A 57 -19.94 11.23 -2.84
N VAL A 58 -21.10 10.66 -3.18
CA VAL A 58 -21.53 9.33 -2.71
C VAL A 58 -20.51 8.25 -3.10
N ALA A 59 -19.92 8.36 -4.29
CA ALA A 59 -18.91 7.41 -4.77
C ALA A 59 -17.67 7.38 -3.86
N VAL A 60 -17.25 8.53 -3.30
CA VAL A 60 -16.09 8.60 -2.39
C VAL A 60 -16.41 8.03 -1.01
N THR A 61 -17.66 8.17 -0.56
CA THR A 61 -18.10 7.66 0.75
C THR A 61 -18.47 6.18 0.73
N ASN A 62 -18.81 5.63 -0.42
CA ASN A 62 -19.20 4.24 -0.58
C ASN A 62 -17.99 3.35 -0.89
N ARG A 63 -17.57 2.53 0.07
CA ARG A 63 -16.42 1.62 -0.10
C ARG A 63 -16.61 0.56 -1.18
N ASN A 64 -17.83 0.32 -1.67
CA ASN A 64 -18.07 -0.62 -2.75
C ASN A 64 -17.87 -0.01 -4.14
N THR A 65 -17.68 1.30 -4.22
CA THR A 65 -17.57 2.06 -5.47
C THR A 65 -16.19 2.69 -5.54
N PRO A 66 -15.26 2.12 -6.32
CA PRO A 66 -13.96 2.74 -6.47
C PRO A 66 -14.07 4.13 -7.10
N ALA A 67 -13.31 5.11 -6.59
CA ALA A 67 -13.40 6.49 -7.07
C ALA A 67 -12.04 7.18 -7.10
N ILE A 68 -11.88 8.10 -8.05
CA ILE A 68 -10.71 8.98 -8.15
C ILE A 68 -11.17 10.43 -8.09
N SER A 69 -10.54 11.21 -7.21
CA SER A 69 -10.87 12.62 -6.98
C SER A 69 -9.77 13.52 -7.54
N PHE A 70 -10.11 14.34 -8.54
CA PHE A 70 -9.23 15.38 -9.08
C PHE A 70 -9.61 16.73 -8.48
N THR A 71 -8.84 17.19 -7.50
CA THR A 71 -9.09 18.49 -6.87
C THR A 71 -8.56 19.61 -7.74
N LEU A 72 -9.46 20.40 -8.34
CA LEU A 72 -9.10 21.52 -9.21
C LEU A 72 -8.94 22.83 -8.44
N SER A 73 -9.73 23.03 -7.38
CA SER A 73 -9.64 24.19 -6.49
C SER A 73 -10.21 23.87 -5.10
N ARG A 74 -10.15 24.84 -4.17
CA ARG A 74 -10.73 24.72 -2.82
C ARG A 74 -12.23 24.38 -2.82
N ASN A 75 -12.93 24.69 -3.91
CA ASN A 75 -14.38 24.56 -4.04
C ASN A 75 -14.79 23.69 -5.25
N VAL A 76 -13.85 23.03 -5.92
CA VAL A 76 -14.13 22.21 -7.10
C VAL A 76 -13.26 20.96 -7.09
N THR A 77 -13.91 19.80 -7.00
CA THR A 77 -13.33 18.49 -7.21
C THR A 77 -14.12 17.76 -8.29
N VAL A 78 -13.44 17.18 -9.28
CA VAL A 78 -14.03 16.24 -10.22
C VAL A 78 -13.85 14.83 -9.65
N VAL A 79 -14.93 14.11 -9.42
CA VAL A 79 -14.90 12.72 -8.95
C VAL A 79 -15.29 11.82 -10.12
N VAL A 80 -14.41 10.89 -10.45
CA VAL A 80 -14.65 9.82 -11.43
C VAL A 80 -14.93 8.55 -10.67
N GLU A 81 -16.14 8.03 -10.80
CA GLU A 81 -16.48 6.68 -10.36
C GLU A 81 -15.86 5.65 -11.29
N TYR A 82 -15.45 4.51 -10.73
CA TYR A 82 -14.91 3.38 -11.47
C TYR A 82 -15.84 2.19 -11.30
N VAL A 83 -16.22 1.60 -12.43
CA VAL A 83 -17.11 0.45 -12.49
C VAL A 83 -16.31 -0.84 -12.73
N PRO A 84 -16.80 -2.01 -12.31
CA PRO A 84 -16.14 -3.27 -12.58
C PRO A 84 -15.88 -3.49 -14.09
N ASP A 85 -14.69 -4.00 -14.41
CA ASP A 85 -14.30 -4.42 -15.74
C ASP A 85 -14.05 -5.94 -15.75
N PRO A 86 -14.95 -6.75 -16.35
CA PRO A 86 -14.82 -8.20 -16.35
C PRO A 86 -13.67 -8.71 -17.25
N LYS A 87 -13.03 -7.82 -18.03
CA LYS A 87 -11.96 -8.18 -18.97
C LYS A 87 -10.57 -7.93 -18.44
N VAL A 88 -10.43 -7.42 -17.22
CA VAL A 88 -9.15 -6.99 -16.66
C VAL A 88 -8.94 -7.60 -15.28
N ASP A 89 -7.71 -8.02 -15.00
CA ASP A 89 -7.24 -8.23 -13.64
C ASP A 89 -6.41 -7.03 -13.21
N MET A 90 -6.65 -6.56 -11.99
CA MET A 90 -5.89 -5.48 -11.35
C MET A 90 -5.02 -6.05 -10.24
N PHE A 91 -3.77 -5.58 -10.18
CA PHE A 91 -2.83 -5.85 -9.09
C PHE A 91 -2.33 -4.53 -8.50
N GLN A 92 -2.30 -4.39 -7.18
CA GLN A 92 -1.84 -3.18 -6.50
C GLN A 92 -0.49 -3.37 -5.83
N ILE A 93 0.36 -2.34 -5.95
CA ILE A 93 1.70 -2.31 -5.38
C ILE A 93 1.84 -1.07 -4.51
N GLY A 94 2.47 -1.22 -3.36
CA GLY A 94 2.78 -0.10 -2.48
C GLY A 94 3.37 -0.56 -1.15
N ARG A 95 3.68 0.39 -0.26
CA ARG A 95 4.22 0.06 1.08
C ARG A 95 3.16 -0.30 2.11
N SER A 96 1.87 -0.11 1.83
CA SER A 96 0.80 -0.51 2.76
C SER A 96 0.73 -2.04 2.84
N THR A 97 0.46 -2.57 4.03
CA THR A 97 0.20 -4.01 4.23
C THR A 97 -1.27 -4.37 4.13
N ASP A 98 -2.11 -3.41 3.69
CA ASP A 98 -3.54 -3.60 3.48
C ASP A 98 -3.81 -4.83 2.59
N ASN A 99 -4.92 -5.51 2.84
CA ASN A 99 -5.21 -6.81 2.20
C ASN A 99 -5.34 -6.72 0.67
N HIS A 100 -5.66 -5.56 0.13
CA HIS A 100 -5.79 -5.35 -1.31
C HIS A 100 -4.46 -5.03 -2.02
N ILE A 101 -3.35 -4.93 -1.28
CA ILE A 101 -2.01 -4.80 -1.83
C ILE A 101 -1.48 -6.20 -2.12
N ASP A 102 -1.25 -6.46 -3.40
CA ASP A 102 -0.70 -7.73 -3.90
C ASP A 102 0.80 -7.81 -3.65
N PHE A 103 1.52 -6.70 -3.84
CA PHE A 103 2.98 -6.66 -3.67
C PHE A 103 3.41 -5.53 -2.75
N VAL A 104 3.92 -5.90 -1.56
CA VAL A 104 4.33 -4.93 -0.56
C VAL A 104 5.80 -4.57 -0.77
N VAL A 105 6.03 -3.33 -1.18
CA VAL A 105 7.39 -2.78 -1.36
C VAL A 105 7.69 -1.86 -0.19
N SER A 106 8.67 -2.23 0.62
CA SER A 106 9.13 -1.41 1.74
C SER A 106 10.56 -0.97 1.51
N GLU A 107 10.88 0.25 1.90
CA GLU A 107 12.26 0.68 1.90
C GLU A 107 13.03 0.00 3.04
N PRO A 108 14.34 -0.22 2.85
CA PRO A 108 15.18 -0.78 3.89
C PRO A 108 15.30 0.25 5.01
N LYS A 109 14.97 -0.16 6.24
CA LYS A 109 15.29 0.67 7.41
C LYS A 109 16.82 0.80 7.48
N PRO A 110 17.36 2.02 7.66
CA PRO A 110 18.78 2.17 7.91
C PRO A 110 19.14 1.36 9.16
N SER A 111 20.24 0.60 9.09
CA SER A 111 20.78 -0.12 10.23
C SER A 111 21.10 0.89 11.33
N VAL A 112 20.37 0.83 12.45
CA VAL A 112 20.78 1.54 13.65
C VAL A 112 22.01 0.80 14.17
N SER A 113 23.19 1.42 14.09
CA SER A 113 24.41 0.91 14.70
C SER A 113 24.15 0.69 16.20
N GLN A 114 24.29 -0.55 16.68
CA GLN A 114 24.13 -0.90 18.11
C GLN A 114 25.23 -0.33 19.03
N ASN A 115 25.96 0.71 18.63
CA ASN A 115 27.15 1.16 19.35
C ASN A 115 26.97 2.38 20.27
N ASP A 116 25.78 2.99 20.35
CA ASP A 116 25.53 4.14 21.25
C ASP A 116 24.73 3.78 22.52
N GLN A 117 24.87 2.55 23.05
CA GLN A 117 24.31 2.14 24.35
C GLN A 117 25.37 1.87 25.43
N GLN A 118 26.55 2.47 25.33
CA GLN A 118 27.49 2.53 26.45
C GLN A 118 27.94 3.96 26.65
N HIS A 119 27.14 4.73 27.39
CA HIS A 119 27.62 5.65 28.42
C HIS A 119 26.38 6.33 29.02
N VAL A 120 26.06 5.98 30.28
CA VAL A 120 25.85 6.89 31.42
C VAL A 120 25.18 6.11 32.57
N ASN A 121 26.03 5.84 33.56
CA ASN A 121 25.80 5.80 35.00
C ASN A 121 24.89 4.76 35.66
N HIS A 122 25.58 3.86 36.37
CA HIS A 122 25.24 3.42 37.72
C HIS A 122 24.59 4.52 38.56
N ASN A 123 23.36 4.30 39.01
CA ASN A 123 22.98 4.63 40.38
C ASN A 123 21.83 3.73 40.83
N ILE A 124 22.15 2.80 41.72
CA ILE A 124 21.19 2.01 42.46
C ILE A 124 20.58 2.90 43.52
N ASN A 125 19.26 3.11 43.48
CA ASN A 125 18.49 3.45 44.66
C ASN A 125 17.12 2.79 44.60
N ASN A 126 16.99 1.76 45.43
CA ASN A 126 15.72 1.12 45.77
C ASN A 126 14.84 2.13 46.51
N ASN A 127 13.61 2.34 46.05
CA ASN A 127 12.44 2.50 46.92
C ASN A 127 11.16 2.25 46.13
N ASN A 128 10.41 1.25 46.59
CA ASN A 128 9.09 0.86 46.08
C ASN A 128 8.06 1.96 46.31
N ASN A 129 7.16 2.17 45.33
CA ASN A 129 5.72 2.31 45.58
C ASN A 129 4.92 2.30 44.25
N ASN A 130 3.88 1.46 44.23
CA ASN A 130 2.92 1.24 43.15
C ASN A 130 2.33 2.52 42.56
N LYS A 131 2.41 2.67 41.22
CA LYS A 131 1.40 3.36 40.42
C LYS A 131 1.48 2.92 38.95
N GLN A 132 0.37 2.35 38.50
CA GLN A 132 0.05 1.87 37.16
C GLN A 132 0.55 2.78 36.03
N CYS A 133 1.48 2.28 35.22
CA CYS A 133 2.00 2.97 34.04
C CYS A 133 1.11 2.67 32.81
N LYS A 134 0.45 3.74 32.32
CA LYS A 134 -0.05 3.82 30.94
C LYS A 134 1.14 3.65 30.01
N ASP A 135 1.07 2.65 29.13
CA ASP A 135 2.10 2.37 28.14
C ASP A 135 2.07 3.43 27.03
N ASN A 136 2.72 4.56 27.31
CA ASN A 136 3.15 5.55 26.32
C ASN A 136 4.67 5.46 26.21
N SER A 137 5.18 4.31 25.81
CA SER A 137 6.58 4.15 25.42
C SER A 137 6.79 4.77 24.02
N LYS A 138 6.91 6.10 23.96
CA LYS A 138 7.58 6.78 22.84
C LYS A 138 9.07 6.48 22.96
N ASP A 139 9.47 5.36 22.39
CA ASP A 139 10.87 5.01 22.16
C ASP A 139 11.53 6.09 21.27
N PRO A 140 12.54 6.83 21.79
CA PRO A 140 13.16 7.94 21.07
C PRO A 140 14.11 7.48 19.94
N SER A 141 14.30 6.16 19.76
CA SER A 141 15.15 5.58 18.71
C SER A 141 14.46 5.42 17.35
N ARG A 142 13.13 5.56 17.27
CA ARG A 142 12.41 5.66 16.00
C ARG A 142 12.57 7.08 15.46
N GLY A 143 13.73 7.38 14.90
CA GLY A 143 13.86 8.49 13.95
C GLY A 143 12.69 8.43 12.97
N ASN A 144 12.10 9.59 12.64
CA ASN A 144 10.98 9.73 11.73
C ASN A 144 11.41 9.23 10.33
N TYR A 145 11.39 7.92 10.13
CA TYR A 145 11.71 7.31 8.86
C TYR A 145 10.52 7.54 7.93
N GLU A 146 10.60 8.60 7.15
CA GLU A 146 9.64 8.87 6.09
C GLU A 146 10.06 8.09 4.86
N SER A 147 9.25 7.11 4.49
CA SER A 147 9.51 6.31 3.31
C SER A 147 9.09 7.06 2.05
N ALA A 148 9.94 7.11 1.03
CA ALA A 148 9.62 7.76 -0.25
C ALA A 148 8.66 6.91 -1.11
N VAL A 149 8.50 5.62 -0.79
CA VAL A 149 7.50 4.76 -1.43
C VAL A 149 6.09 5.13 -0.97
N SER A 150 5.19 5.34 -1.93
CA SER A 150 3.77 5.60 -1.64
C SER A 150 3.08 4.38 -1.03
N ARG A 151 2.12 4.62 -0.11
CA ARG A 151 1.30 3.54 0.51
C ARG A 151 0.57 2.71 -0.54
N PHE A 152 0.02 3.38 -1.54
CA PHE A 152 -0.71 2.83 -2.67
C PHE A 152 -0.05 3.38 -3.94
N ALA A 153 1.06 2.78 -4.37
CA ALA A 153 1.98 3.39 -5.32
C ALA A 153 1.51 3.28 -6.77
N CYS A 154 1.05 2.10 -7.19
CA CYS A 154 0.59 1.88 -8.54
C CYS A 154 -0.36 0.68 -8.65
N ARG A 155 -0.98 0.57 -9.83
CA ARG A 155 -1.78 -0.57 -10.25
C ARG A 155 -1.26 -1.09 -11.57
N ILE A 156 -1.25 -2.41 -11.74
CA ILE A 156 -1.06 -3.06 -13.04
C ILE A 156 -2.39 -3.66 -13.44
N HIS A 157 -2.92 -3.22 -14.58
CA HIS A 157 -4.07 -3.83 -15.23
C HIS A 157 -3.56 -4.77 -16.30
N ILE A 158 -4.05 -6.00 -16.32
CA ILE A 158 -3.71 -6.99 -17.33
C ILE A 158 -4.99 -7.48 -17.99
N ASP A 159 -5.04 -7.39 -19.32
CA ASP A 159 -6.17 -7.92 -20.09
C ASP A 159 -6.28 -9.43 -19.84
N ARG A 160 -7.50 -9.93 -19.59
CA ARG A 160 -7.77 -11.35 -19.29
C ARG A 160 -7.78 -12.23 -20.52
N ASP A 161 -7.81 -11.62 -21.71
CA ASP A 161 -7.79 -12.30 -23.00
C ASP A 161 -6.43 -12.07 -23.68
N PRO A 162 -5.95 -13.01 -24.51
CA PRO A 162 -4.72 -12.82 -25.29
C PRO A 162 -4.76 -11.50 -26.09
N PRO A 163 -3.65 -10.75 -26.16
CA PRO A 163 -2.29 -11.14 -25.77
C PRO A 163 -1.92 -10.82 -24.32
N TYR A 164 -2.88 -10.67 -23.41
CA TYR A 164 -2.67 -10.38 -21.99
C TYR A 164 -1.85 -9.10 -21.75
N THR A 165 -2.19 -8.03 -22.49
CA THR A 165 -1.46 -6.77 -22.40
C THR A 165 -1.51 -6.20 -20.98
N ALA A 166 -0.34 -5.94 -20.41
CA ALA A 166 -0.19 -5.27 -19.13
C ALA A 166 -0.07 -3.75 -19.32
N ARG A 167 -0.75 -2.98 -18.47
CA ARG A 167 -0.70 -1.51 -18.42
C ARG A 167 -0.47 -1.06 -16.98
N LEU A 168 0.46 -0.13 -16.79
CA LEU A 168 0.77 0.46 -15.49
C LEU A 168 -0.01 1.77 -15.31
N TYR A 169 -0.65 1.91 -14.15
CA TYR A 169 -1.32 3.13 -13.72
C TYR A 169 -0.67 3.63 -12.43
N ALA A 170 -0.39 4.93 -12.38
CA ALA A 170 0.03 5.58 -11.15
C ALA A 170 -1.10 5.54 -10.09
N ALA A 171 -0.69 5.51 -8.83
CA ALA A 171 -1.53 5.36 -7.64
C ALA A 171 -2.29 4.02 -7.57
N GLY A 172 -2.57 3.59 -6.34
CA GLY A 172 -3.48 2.49 -6.03
C GLY A 172 -4.65 2.97 -5.19
N PHE A 173 -5.75 2.22 -5.22
CA PHE A 173 -6.89 2.47 -4.35
C PHE A 173 -6.51 2.23 -2.88
N ASP A 174 -6.90 3.13 -2.00
CA ASP A 174 -6.72 2.99 -0.56
C ASP A 174 -7.72 2.00 0.05
N ALA A 175 -7.69 1.81 1.38
CA ALA A 175 -8.60 0.89 2.08
C ALA A 175 -10.09 1.29 1.99
N SER A 176 -10.39 2.51 1.53
CA SER A 176 -11.76 3.00 1.28
C SER A 176 -12.12 2.94 -0.21
N ASN A 177 -11.30 2.30 -1.05
CA ASN A 177 -11.43 2.24 -2.50
C ASN A 177 -11.33 3.61 -3.20
N ASN A 178 -10.54 4.53 -2.64
CA ASN A 178 -10.37 5.88 -3.20
C ASN A 178 -8.93 6.17 -3.65
N ILE A 179 -8.80 7.11 -4.59
CA ILE A 179 -7.55 7.80 -4.94
C ILE A 179 -7.81 9.31 -4.88
N PHE A 180 -6.90 10.05 -4.24
CA PHE A 180 -6.98 11.49 -4.02
C PHE A 180 -5.76 12.21 -4.58
#